data_AF-A0A383AWR0-F1
#
_entry.id   AF-A0A383AWR0-F1
#
_cell.length_a   1.000
_cell.length_b   1.000
_cell.length_c   1.000
_cell.angle_alpha   90.00
_cell.angle_beta   90.00
_cell.angle_gamma   90.00
#
_symmetry.space_group_name_H-M   'P 1'
#
loop_
_entity.id
_entity.type
_entity.pdbx_description
1 polymer ?
#
loop_
_entity_poly.entity_id
_entity_poly.type
_entity_poly.pdbx_seq_one_letter_code
_entity_poly.pdbx_strand_id
1 'polypeptide(L)'
;MFKLKGKRVLLVGLGSRGRAACRLLCDNGASVVAVDCKEDDLLRRETEPLTELGVEVHLGLTKPLAKLLDGVELSVISVGGIRETAWVRALSKADLPVIGE
;
A
#
# COMPACT_ATOMS: atom_id res chain seq x y z
N MET A 1 -6.75 16.71 8.78
CA MET A 1 -5.45 16.09 8.44
C MET A 1 -5.39 14.74 9.15
N PHE A 2 -5.14 13.63 8.46
CA PHE A 2 -5.10 12.30 9.09
C PHE A 2 -3.91 12.21 10.05
N LYS A 3 -4.12 11.74 11.28
CA LYS A 3 -3.02 11.41 12.20
C LYS A 3 -2.42 10.07 11.76
N LEU A 4 -1.28 10.09 11.08
CA LEU A 4 -0.65 8.88 10.52
C LEU A 4 0.26 8.14 11.51
N LYS A 5 0.80 8.86 12.51
CA LYS A 5 1.71 8.28 13.49
C LYS A 5 1.07 7.11 14.23
N GLY A 6 1.73 5.95 14.17
CA GLY A 6 1.28 4.70 14.79
C GLY A 6 0.17 3.96 14.04
N LYS A 7 -0.36 4.53 12.94
CA LYS A 7 -1.38 3.85 12.13
C LYS A 7 -0.76 2.79 11.23
N ARG A 8 -1.45 1.67 11.10
CA ARG A 8 -1.16 0.69 10.05
C ARG A 8 -1.88 1.10 8.76
N VAL A 9 -1.11 1.35 7.71
CA VAL A 9 -1.61 1.85 6.43
C VAL A 9 -1.33 0.83 5.34
N LEU A 10 -2.37 0.43 4.61
CA LEU A 10 -2.23 -0.37 3.41
C LEU A 10 -2.06 0.53 2.19
N LEU A 11 -1.00 0.35 1.42
CA LEU A 11 -0.79 1.03 0.15
C LEU A 11 -0.91 0.05 -1.01
N VAL A 12 -1.77 0.34 -1.98
CA VAL A 12 -2.00 -0.49 -3.17
C VAL A 12 -1.42 0.20 -4.41
N GLY A 13 -0.48 -0.47 -5.05
CA GLY A 13 0.26 -0.01 -6.24
C GLY A 13 1.60 0.62 -5.88
N LEU A 14 2.70 0.04 -6.35
CA LEU A 14 4.10 0.40 -6.11
C LEU A 14 4.83 0.89 -7.37
N GLY A 15 4.08 1.56 -8.26
CA GLY A 15 4.70 2.42 -9.28
C GLY A 15 5.49 3.58 -8.65
N SER A 16 6.10 4.44 -9.47
CA SER A 16 6.91 5.59 -9.01
C SER A 16 6.21 6.44 -7.93
N ARG A 17 4.94 6.73 -8.19
CA ARG A 17 3.99 7.45 -7.32
C ARG A 17 3.73 6.73 -6.01
N GLY A 18 3.27 5.48 -6.07
CA GLY A 18 3.03 4.67 -4.87
C GLY A 18 4.25 4.50 -3.97
N ARG A 19 5.45 4.36 -4.55
CA ARG A 19 6.71 4.31 -3.77
C ARG A 19 7.03 5.64 -3.10
N ALA A 20 6.71 6.78 -3.70
CA ALA A 20 6.84 8.09 -3.06
C ALA A 20 5.84 8.24 -1.91
N ALA A 21 4.60 7.79 -2.11
CA ALA A 21 3.58 7.76 -1.07
C ALA A 21 3.98 6.85 0.12
N CYS A 22 4.58 5.68 -0.11
CA CYS A 22 5.14 4.85 0.96
C CYS A 22 6.13 5.63 1.83
N ARG A 23 7.09 6.32 1.21
CA ARG A 23 8.08 7.12 1.93
C ARG A 23 7.42 8.20 2.76
N LEU A 24 6.49 8.96 2.17
CA LEU A 24 5.75 9.99 2.88
C LEU A 24 4.97 9.44 4.08
N LEU A 25 4.31 8.28 3.93
CA LEU A 25 3.59 7.63 5.02
C LEU A 25 4.53 7.23 6.17
N CYS A 26 5.67 6.61 5.85
CA CYS A 26 6.70 6.25 6.81
C CYS A 26 7.28 7.47 7.52
N ASP A 27 7.60 8.53 6.78
CA ASP A 27 8.13 9.79 7.34
C ASP A 27 7.14 10.45 8.32
N ASN A 28 5.84 10.20 8.14
CA ASN A 28 4.78 10.64 9.05
C ASN A 28 4.48 9.63 10.19
N GLY A 29 5.31 8.60 10.34
CA GLY A 29 5.27 7.63 11.43
C GLY A 29 4.23 6.52 11.28
N ALA A 30 3.71 6.29 10.07
CA ALA A 30 2.85 5.14 9.80
C ALA A 30 3.66 3.84 9.69
N SER A 31 3.03 2.73 10.09
CA SER A 31 3.49 1.39 9.74
C SER A 31 2.85 1.01 8.40
N VAL A 32 3.66 0.84 7.35
CA VAL A 32 3.16 0.71 5.99
C VAL A 32 3.27 -0.73 5.51
N VAL A 33 2.17 -1.22 4.96
CA VAL A 33 2.13 -2.47 4.19
C VAL A 33 1.80 -2.11 2.75
N ALA A 34 2.69 -2.43 1.83
CA ALA A 34 2.56 -2.05 0.44
C ALA A 34 2.40 -3.28 -0.45
N VAL A 35 1.45 -3.22 -1.38
CA VAL A 35 1.13 -4.33 -2.27
C VAL A 35 1.15 -3.90 -3.73
N ASP A 36 1.65 -4.75 -4.62
CA ASP A 36 1.50 -4.58 -6.07
C ASP A 36 1.09 -5.89 -6.73
N CYS A 37 0.36 -5.81 -7.84
CA CYS A 37 -0.02 -6.97 -8.63
C CYS A 37 1.11 -7.45 -9.55
N LYS A 38 2.05 -6.57 -9.88
CA LYS A 38 3.24 -6.88 -10.68
C LYS A 38 4.33 -7.46 -9.78
N GLU A 39 5.17 -8.26 -10.41
CA GLU A 39 6.39 -8.80 -9.82
C GLU A 39 7.41 -8.96 -10.93
N ASP A 40 8.20 -7.92 -11.17
CA ASP A 40 9.30 -7.92 -12.12
C ASP A 40 10.59 -7.44 -11.44
N ASP A 41 11.74 -7.76 -12.05
CA ASP A 41 13.05 -7.49 -11.43
C ASP A 41 13.33 -5.99 -11.25
N LEU A 42 12.77 -5.14 -12.12
CA LEU A 42 12.87 -3.70 -11.98
C LEU A 42 12.11 -3.27 -10.72
N LEU A 43 10.85 -3.70 -10.58
CA LEU A 43 10.02 -3.36 -9.44
C LEU A 43 10.63 -3.84 -8.13
N ARG A 44 11.15 -5.08 -8.09
CA ARG A 44 11.85 -5.62 -6.91
C ARG A 44 13.01 -4.70 -6.46
N ARG A 45 13.88 -4.31 -7.40
CA ARG A 45 15.00 -3.39 -7.13
C ARG A 45 14.52 -2.02 -6.67
N GLU A 46 13.45 -1.51 -7.27
CA GLU A 46 12.91 -0.20 -6.91
C GLU A 46 12.19 -0.19 -5.55
N THR A 47 11.74 -1.35 -5.06
CA THR A 47 11.09 -1.52 -3.75
C THR A 47 12.04 -1.93 -2.63
N GLU A 48 13.24 -2.40 -2.93
CA GLU A 48 14.26 -2.78 -1.93
C GLU A 48 14.53 -1.66 -0.90
N PRO A 49 14.68 -0.37 -1.30
CA PRO A 49 14.83 0.72 -0.33
C PRO A 49 13.61 0.93 0.57
N LEU A 50 12.41 0.52 0.16
CA LEU A 50 11.22 0.61 1.01
C LEU A 50 11.27 -0.45 2.12
N THR A 51 11.76 -1.65 1.81
CA THR A 51 11.96 -2.69 2.81
C THR A 51 13.01 -2.27 3.85
N GLU A 52 14.08 -1.59 3.42
CA GLU A 52 15.07 -0.99 4.34
C GLU A 52 14.48 0.09 5.25
N LEU A 53 13.46 0.81 4.78
CA LEU A 53 12.68 1.78 5.59
C LEU A 53 11.66 1.10 6.53
N GLY A 54 11.57 -0.23 6.53
CA GLY A 54 10.63 -0.99 7.37
C GLY A 54 9.23 -1.16 6.76
N VAL A 55 9.06 -0.89 5.47
CA VAL A 55 7.80 -1.18 4.76
C VAL A 55 7.67 -2.68 4.53
N GLU A 56 6.52 -3.24 4.88
CA GLU A 56 6.15 -4.62 4.55
C GLU A 56 5.70 -4.68 3.08
N VAL A 57 6.57 -5.14 2.18
CA VAL A 57 6.31 -5.17 0.73
C VAL A 57 5.85 -6.55 0.25
N HIS A 58 4.73 -6.60 -0.48
CA HIS A 58 4.23 -7.81 -1.14
C HIS A 58 4.00 -7.56 -2.63
N LEU A 59 4.74 -8.27 -3.48
CA LEU A 59 4.60 -8.19 -4.94
C LEU A 59 3.81 -9.38 -5.48
N GLY A 60 3.34 -9.28 -6.73
CA GLY A 60 2.60 -10.36 -7.41
C GLY A 60 1.20 -10.62 -6.86
N LEU A 61 0.69 -9.76 -5.96
CA LEU A 61 -0.61 -9.95 -5.31
C LEU A 61 -1.76 -9.41 -6.17
N THR A 62 -2.22 -10.25 -7.10
CA THR A 62 -3.40 -9.98 -7.94
C THR A 62 -4.72 -9.98 -7.16
N LYS A 63 -4.77 -10.63 -5.99
CA LYS A 63 -5.95 -10.71 -5.12
C LYS A 63 -5.60 -10.30 -3.68
N PRO A 64 -6.55 -9.70 -2.94
CA PRO A 64 -6.39 -9.37 -1.54
C PRO A 64 -6.21 -10.60 -0.67
N LEU A 65 -5.31 -10.50 0.31
CA LEU A 65 -5.16 -11.49 1.37
C LEU A 65 -5.76 -10.90 2.65
N ALA A 66 -6.69 -11.62 3.28
CA ALA A 66 -7.41 -11.13 4.47
C ALA A 66 -6.45 -10.68 5.58
N LYS A 67 -5.39 -11.46 5.84
CA LYS A 67 -4.33 -11.16 6.81
C LYS A 67 -3.66 -9.78 6.62
N LEU A 68 -3.64 -9.25 5.39
CA LEU A 68 -3.02 -7.96 5.11
C LEU A 68 -3.94 -6.80 5.47
N LEU A 69 -5.24 -7.04 5.61
CA LEU A 69 -6.24 -6.07 6.05
C LEU A 69 -6.34 -5.98 7.58
N ASP A 70 -5.83 -6.98 8.31
CA ASP A 70 -5.90 -7.02 9.77
C ASP A 70 -5.22 -5.80 10.39
N GLY A 71 -5.95 -5.09 11.25
CA GLY A 71 -5.47 -3.90 11.93
C GLY A 71 -5.16 -2.70 11.02
N VAL A 72 -5.49 -2.76 9.71
CA VAL A 72 -5.38 -1.59 8.82
C VAL A 72 -6.38 -0.54 9.27
N GLU A 73 -5.93 0.71 9.38
CA GLU A 73 -6.77 1.84 9.78
C GLU A 73 -6.99 2.85 8.64
N LEU A 74 -6.20 2.75 7.58
CA LEU A 74 -6.28 3.61 6.40
C LEU A 74 -5.72 2.85 5.19
N SER A 75 -6.35 3.03 4.05
CA SER A 75 -5.86 2.51 2.78
C SER A 75 -5.58 3.64 1.78
N VAL A 76 -4.45 3.56 1.10
CA VAL A 76 -4.00 4.50 0.07
C VAL A 76 -3.93 3.75 -1.25
N ILE A 77 -4.51 4.34 -2.30
CA ILE A 77 -4.47 3.77 -3.64
C ILE A 77 -3.72 4.71 -4.57
N SER A 78 -2.63 4.22 -5.16
CA SER A 78 -1.92 4.95 -6.20
C SER A 78 -2.64 4.78 -7.55
N VAL A 79 -3.20 5.88 -8.07
CA VAL A 79 -4.23 5.91 -9.12
C VAL A 79 -3.75 5.60 -10.56
N GLY A 80 -2.57 5.03 -10.76
CA GLY A 80 -2.00 4.74 -12.09
C GLY A 80 -2.66 3.60 -12.89
N GLY A 81 -3.74 2.99 -12.41
CA GLY A 81 -4.40 1.87 -13.09
C GLY A 81 -5.38 1.04 -12.25
N ILE A 82 -5.73 1.50 -11.04
CA ILE A 82 -6.48 0.72 -10.03
C ILE A 82 -7.91 1.26 -9.87
N ARG A 83 -8.62 1.51 -10.97
CA ARG A 83 -10.08 1.64 -10.92
C ARG A 83 -10.65 0.24 -11.11
N GLU A 84 -11.34 -0.26 -10.07
CA GLU A 84 -12.02 -1.57 -10.01
C GLU A 84 -11.16 -2.85 -9.83
N THR A 85 -10.01 -2.78 -9.18
CA THR A 85 -9.29 -4.00 -8.80
C THR A 85 -9.99 -4.74 -7.66
N ALA A 86 -9.64 -6.02 -7.48
CA ALA A 86 -10.10 -6.82 -6.34
C ALA A 86 -9.75 -6.16 -4.99
N TRP A 87 -8.66 -5.37 -4.93
CA TRP A 87 -8.26 -4.58 -3.77
C TRP A 87 -9.27 -3.49 -3.40
N VAL A 88 -9.70 -2.66 -4.36
CA VAL A 88 -10.72 -1.62 -4.10
C VAL A 88 -11.99 -2.25 -3.52
N ARG A 89 -12.43 -3.36 -4.11
CA ARG A 89 -13.64 -4.08 -3.65
C ARG A 89 -13.46 -4.66 -2.25
N ALA A 90 -12.30 -5.22 -1.92
CA ALA A 90 -12.04 -5.75 -0.59
C ALA A 90 -11.96 -4.64 0.48
N LEU A 91 -11.32 -3.52 0.16
CA LEU A 91 -11.24 -2.36 1.05
C LEU A 91 -12.61 -1.78 1.35
N SER A 92 -13.46 -1.64 0.32
CA SER A 92 -14.84 -1.20 0.48
C SER A 92 -15.67 -2.19 1.31
N LYS A 93 -15.49 -3.49 1.12
CA LYS A 93 -16.17 -4.52 1.94
C LYS A 93 -15.72 -4.52 3.40
N ALA A 94 -14.47 -4.12 3.66
CA ALA A 94 -13.91 -4.03 5.00
C ALA A 94 -14.24 -2.70 5.70
N ASP A 95 -15.03 -1.82 5.08
CA ASP A 95 -15.37 -0.47 5.57
C ASP A 95 -14.11 0.37 5.93
N LEU A 96 -13.01 0.15 5.20
CA LEU A 96 -11.76 0.85 5.42
C LEU A 96 -11.77 2.22 4.72
N PRO A 97 -11.31 3.29 5.39
CA PRO A 97 -11.12 4.57 4.73
C PRO A 97 -10.12 4.43 3.57
N VAL A 98 -10.54 4.87 2.37
CA VAL A 98 -9.70 4.86 1.17
C VAL A 98 -9.42 6.29 0.74
N ILE A 99 -8.14 6.61 0.56
CA ILE A 99 -7.70 7.88 -0.06
C ILE A 99 -6.89 7.59 -1.33
N GLY A 100 -6.98 8.50 -2.29
CA GLY A 100 -6.05 8.53 -3.42
C GLY A 100 -4.75 9.19 -3.00
N GLU A 101 -3.64 8.73 -3.58
CA GLU A 101 -2.41 9.53 -3.67
C GLU A 101 -2.57 10.72 -4.62
#